data_AF-A0AAU1AFV6-F1
#
_entry.id   AF-A0AAU1AFV6-F1
#
_cell.length_a   1.000
_cell.length_b   1.000
_cell.length_c   1.000
_cell.angle_alpha   90.00
_cell.angle_beta   90.00
_cell.angle_gamma   90.00
#
_symmetry.space_group_name_H-M   'P 1'
#
loop_
_entity.id
_entity.type
_entity.pdbx_description
1 polymer ?
#
loop_
_entity_poly.entity_id
_entity_poly.type
_entity_poly.pdbx_seq_one_letter_code
_entity_poly.pdbx_strand_id
1 'polypeptide(L)'
;MLSVIMGFASLCEAAARMLKRTETTLASLRRTTLLEMTAELLPTVPAAYIDATIERLTYTSGRSCRVSPLAKLEDTIIVCPPLITPRVIDAIILRSSAYDPGRYGPVGQRQGNRAVKWKDWLGQIPGVLVADRIRARRQDRQTAGDLDVVAVDPSQRRGLCLEIKWPIDAISLPEVTKIEDWVSSAATQVNRLRTELTSGSAVVEMPKGWPAFPEITWTWAVATPQQLCLRPLPFDEVYATSFRYMASHGKPRSLNDVIDTLTSPDLPVDGVDFKIETIDFLLGRQKVVLDAIGLDPKGWEPRRWNS
;
A
#
# COMPACT_ATOMS: atom_id res chain seq x y z
N MET A 1 21.67 2.03 -10.50
CA MET A 1 22.22 1.42 -9.27
C MET A 1 22.71 2.49 -8.29
N LEU A 2 23.47 3.49 -8.75
CA LEU A 2 23.86 4.66 -7.95
C LEU A 2 22.67 5.46 -7.41
N SER A 3 21.55 5.59 -8.14
CA SER A 3 20.40 6.41 -7.72
C SER A 3 19.54 5.83 -6.60
N VAL A 4 19.53 4.50 -6.41
CA VAL A 4 18.84 3.84 -5.29
C VAL A 4 19.74 3.81 -4.06
N ILE A 5 21.05 3.69 -4.27
CA ILE A 5 22.08 3.82 -3.23
C ILE A 5 22.17 5.27 -2.75
N MET A 6 22.12 6.24 -3.67
CA MET A 6 21.96 7.66 -3.37
C MET A 6 20.57 7.95 -2.82
N GLY A 7 19.53 7.22 -3.19
CA GLY A 7 18.19 7.39 -2.62
C GLY A 7 18.11 6.92 -1.16
N PHE A 8 18.77 5.81 -0.83
CA PHE A 8 18.87 5.30 0.54
C PHE A 8 19.87 6.12 1.37
N ALA A 9 21.01 6.51 0.78
CA ALA A 9 21.95 7.42 1.41
C ALA A 9 21.33 8.81 1.61
N SER A 10 20.62 9.37 0.62
CA SER A 10 19.87 10.62 0.76
C SER A 10 18.63 10.49 1.64
N LEU A 11 18.05 9.30 1.84
CA LEU A 11 17.00 9.09 2.83
C LEU A 11 17.59 9.04 4.24
N CYS A 12 18.70 8.33 4.44
CA CYS A 12 19.46 8.33 5.69
C CYS A 12 20.09 9.70 6.00
N GLU A 13 20.54 10.44 4.98
CA GLU A 13 21.18 11.75 5.07
C GLU A 13 20.14 12.88 5.16
N ALA A 14 18.99 12.82 4.48
CA ALA A 14 17.87 13.72 4.70
C ALA A 14 17.19 13.45 6.04
N ALA A 15 17.07 12.19 6.47
CA ALA A 15 16.65 11.85 7.83
C ALA A 15 17.67 12.37 8.87
N ALA A 16 18.98 12.27 8.62
CA ALA A 16 20.01 12.83 9.49
C ALA A 16 20.11 14.37 9.46
N ARG A 17 19.68 15.03 8.37
CA ARG A 17 19.63 16.50 8.26
C ARG A 17 18.32 17.09 8.80
N MET A 18 17.20 16.38 8.65
CA MET A 18 15.89 16.78 9.19
C MET A 18 15.75 16.44 10.68
N LEU A 19 16.29 15.28 11.10
CA LEU A 19 16.33 14.85 12.49
C LEU A 19 17.74 15.16 13.00
N LYS A 20 17.89 16.21 13.80
CA LYS A 20 19.16 16.57 14.45
C LYS A 20 19.78 15.44 15.31
N ARG A 21 19.10 14.29 15.47
CA ARG A 21 19.57 13.06 16.11
C ARG A 21 18.92 11.84 15.43
N THR A 22 19.68 11.03 14.72
CA THR A 22 19.27 9.76 14.08
C THR A 22 19.08 8.59 15.06
N GLU A 23 19.43 8.81 16.32
CA GLU A 23 19.38 7.83 17.41
C GLU A 23 17.95 7.45 17.82
N THR A 24 16.95 8.28 17.48
CA THR A 24 15.58 8.19 18.05
C THR A 24 14.55 7.46 17.20
N THR A 25 14.87 7.09 15.95
CA THR A 25 13.89 6.50 15.01
C THR A 25 14.24 5.09 14.55
N LEU A 26 15.44 4.61 14.84
CA LEU A 26 15.90 3.27 14.48
C LEU A 26 16.24 2.52 15.76
N ALA A 27 15.73 1.29 15.92
CA ALA A 27 16.17 0.47 17.04
C ALA A 27 17.67 0.27 16.92
N SER A 28 18.38 0.80 17.89
CA SER A 28 19.83 0.74 17.97
C SER A 28 20.17 -0.04 19.22
N LEU A 29 21.33 -0.67 19.29
CA LEU A 29 21.80 -1.25 20.53
C LEU A 29 23.31 -1.38 20.49
N ARG A 30 23.95 -1.41 21.65
CA ARG A 30 25.37 -1.73 21.70
C ARG A 30 25.59 -3.12 21.13
N ARG A 31 26.67 -3.28 20.37
CA ARG A 31 27.05 -4.58 19.80
C ARG A 31 27.14 -5.67 20.88
N THR A 32 27.65 -5.31 22.06
CA THR A 32 27.75 -6.20 23.23
C THR A 32 26.38 -6.68 23.71
N THR A 33 25.41 -5.78 23.81
CA THR A 33 24.04 -6.11 24.22
C THR A 33 23.36 -7.04 23.21
N LEU A 34 23.57 -6.84 21.90
CA LEU A 34 23.02 -7.72 20.87
C LEU A 34 23.59 -9.15 21.00
N LEU A 35 24.89 -9.24 21.30
CA LEU A 35 25.60 -10.51 21.48
C LEU A 35 25.11 -11.26 22.71
N GLU A 36 24.96 -10.56 23.85
CA GLU A 36 24.42 -11.11 25.10
C GLU A 36 23.00 -11.66 24.92
N MET A 37 22.10 -10.85 24.34
CA MET A 37 20.72 -11.26 24.08
C MET A 37 20.63 -12.48 23.14
N THR A 38 21.48 -12.52 22.10
CA THR A 38 21.47 -13.64 21.15
C THR A 38 22.03 -14.92 21.80
N ALA A 39 23.02 -14.81 22.68
CA ALA A 39 23.58 -15.94 23.42
C ALA A 39 22.58 -16.50 24.44
N GLU A 40 21.77 -15.67 25.08
CA GLU A 40 20.69 -16.09 25.97
C GLU A 40 19.61 -16.88 25.21
N LEU A 41 19.25 -16.43 24.01
CA LEU A 41 18.24 -17.10 23.16
C LEU A 41 18.76 -18.38 22.49
N LEU A 42 20.07 -18.49 22.28
CA LEU A 42 20.73 -19.62 21.61
C LEU A 42 21.83 -20.22 22.49
N PRO A 43 21.50 -20.79 23.67
CA PRO A 43 22.48 -21.17 24.69
C PRO A 43 23.42 -22.30 24.26
N THR A 44 23.05 -23.07 23.24
CA THR A 44 23.85 -24.17 22.68
C THR A 44 24.82 -23.72 21.58
N VAL A 45 24.73 -22.46 21.14
CA VAL A 45 25.58 -21.91 20.07
C VAL A 45 26.78 -21.19 20.68
N PRO A 46 28.02 -21.58 20.32
CA PRO A 46 29.22 -20.87 20.76
C PRO A 46 29.18 -19.36 20.47
N ALA A 47 29.54 -18.55 21.46
CA ALA A 47 29.52 -17.08 21.36
C ALA A 47 30.34 -16.54 20.16
N ALA A 48 31.43 -17.21 19.78
CA ALA A 48 32.22 -16.87 18.61
C ALA A 48 31.44 -16.98 17.28
N TYR A 49 30.50 -17.93 17.19
CA TYR A 49 29.63 -18.06 16.00
C TYR A 49 28.53 -17.01 15.98
N ILE A 50 28.01 -16.62 17.14
CA ILE A 50 27.06 -15.51 17.29
C ILE A 50 27.73 -14.20 16.86
N ASP A 51 28.94 -13.94 17.35
CA ASP A 51 29.74 -12.77 17.03
C ASP A 51 30.02 -12.64 15.52
N ALA A 52 30.49 -13.73 14.91
CA ALA A 52 30.73 -13.80 13.47
C ALA A 52 29.45 -13.64 12.65
N THR A 53 28.30 -14.06 13.17
CA THR A 53 27.00 -13.90 12.51
C THR A 53 26.54 -12.44 12.54
N ILE A 54 26.64 -11.78 13.69
CA ILE A 54 26.35 -10.34 13.82
C ILE A 54 27.25 -9.52 12.89
N GLU A 55 28.55 -9.85 12.81
CA GLU A 55 29.49 -9.22 11.89
C GLU A 55 29.11 -9.43 10.41
N ARG A 56 28.66 -10.63 10.03
CA ARG A 56 28.19 -10.92 8.66
C ARG A 56 26.93 -10.16 8.29
N LEU A 57 26.02 -9.99 9.23
CA LEU A 57 24.77 -9.23 9.06
C LEU A 57 25.00 -7.71 9.14
N THR A 58 26.18 -7.26 9.55
CA THR A 58 26.56 -5.84 9.62
C THR A 58 27.14 -5.36 8.30
N TYR A 59 26.67 -4.21 7.83
CA TYR A 59 27.13 -3.60 6.59
C TYR A 59 28.59 -3.18 6.70
N THR A 60 29.39 -3.59 5.72
CA THR A 60 30.80 -3.19 5.56
C THR A 60 31.05 -2.79 4.11
N SER A 61 32.06 -1.95 3.87
CA SER A 61 32.52 -1.63 2.52
C SER A 61 32.84 -2.92 1.75
N GLY A 62 32.30 -3.06 0.53
CA GLY A 62 32.45 -4.27 -0.30
C GLY A 62 31.40 -5.37 -0.08
N ARG A 63 30.50 -5.26 0.91
CA ARG A 63 29.35 -6.17 1.08
C ARG A 63 28.04 -5.51 0.62
N SER A 64 27.14 -6.32 0.07
CA SER A 64 25.85 -5.80 -0.38
C SER A 64 24.97 -5.44 0.83
N CYS A 65 24.47 -4.22 0.85
CA CYS A 65 23.44 -3.79 1.82
C CYS A 65 22.14 -4.63 1.74
N ARG A 66 21.96 -5.48 0.72
CA ARG A 66 20.84 -6.41 0.58
C ARG A 66 20.91 -7.61 1.53
N VAL A 67 22.10 -7.95 2.04
CA VAL A 67 22.35 -9.10 2.93
C VAL A 67 22.90 -8.69 4.28
N SER A 68 23.02 -7.37 4.51
CA SER A 68 23.58 -6.79 5.73
C SER A 68 22.55 -5.86 6.37
N PRO A 69 21.58 -6.43 7.09
CA PRO A 69 20.44 -5.69 7.63
C PRO A 69 20.74 -4.95 8.95
N LEU A 70 21.99 -4.99 9.41
CA LEU A 70 22.52 -4.21 10.51
C LEU A 70 23.49 -3.15 9.96
N ALA A 71 23.47 -1.94 10.51
CA ALA A 71 24.45 -0.91 10.19
C ALA A 71 25.27 -0.54 11.43
N LYS A 72 26.58 -0.41 11.27
CA LYS A 72 27.47 0.00 12.36
C LYS A 72 27.54 1.53 12.41
N LEU A 73 27.30 2.08 13.60
CA LEU A 73 27.61 3.45 13.96
C LEU A 73 28.42 3.41 15.26
N GLU A 74 29.75 3.54 15.15
CA GLU A 74 30.68 3.39 16.28
C GLU A 74 30.48 2.04 17.01
N ASP A 75 30.22 2.05 18.32
CA ASP A 75 29.94 0.84 19.13
C ASP A 75 28.46 0.41 19.10
N THR A 76 27.65 1.12 18.32
CA THR A 76 26.21 0.90 18.20
C THR A 76 25.89 0.20 16.89
N ILE A 77 25.02 -0.80 16.97
CA ILE A 77 24.41 -1.46 15.82
C ILE A 77 23.02 -0.87 15.65
N ILE A 78 22.79 -0.27 14.49
CA ILE A 78 21.48 0.17 14.02
C ILE A 78 20.83 -1.03 13.36
N VAL A 79 19.73 -1.51 13.95
CA VAL A 79 18.87 -2.51 13.33
C VAL A 79 18.02 -1.79 12.29
N CYS A 80 18.21 -2.12 11.02
CA CYS A 80 17.42 -1.47 9.99
C CYS A 80 15.93 -1.84 10.18
N PRO A 81 14.99 -0.90 9.98
CA PRO A 81 13.54 -1.14 10.13
C PRO A 81 12.99 -2.39 9.41
N PRO A 82 13.56 -2.83 8.27
CA PRO A 82 13.15 -4.07 7.61
C PRO A 82 13.26 -5.35 8.45
N LEU A 83 14.07 -5.38 9.50
CA LEU A 83 14.17 -6.52 10.41
C LEU A 83 13.21 -6.46 11.59
N ILE A 84 12.72 -5.27 11.93
CA ILE A 84 11.86 -5.05 13.10
C ILE A 84 10.40 -5.32 12.72
N THR A 85 10.07 -5.17 11.44
CA THR A 85 8.71 -5.27 10.94
C THR A 85 8.62 -6.41 9.91
N PRO A 86 8.07 -7.59 10.26
CA PRO A 86 7.98 -8.75 9.35
C PRO A 86 7.31 -8.45 8.00
N ARG A 87 6.45 -7.42 7.95
CA ARG A 87 5.72 -6.98 6.74
C ARG A 87 6.57 -6.18 5.74
N VAL A 88 7.79 -5.78 6.08
CA VAL A 88 8.62 -4.89 5.23
C VAL A 88 9.36 -5.64 4.13
N ILE A 89 9.59 -6.95 4.30
CA ILE A 89 10.30 -7.79 3.31
C ILE A 89 9.60 -7.75 1.95
N ASP A 90 8.28 -7.89 1.92
CA ASP A 90 7.50 -7.88 0.68
C ASP A 90 7.61 -6.53 -0.05
N ALA A 91 7.43 -5.42 0.66
CA ALA A 91 7.54 -4.09 0.07
C ALA A 91 8.95 -3.85 -0.52
N ILE A 92 10.01 -4.34 0.13
CA ILE A 92 11.39 -4.24 -0.37
C ILE A 92 11.61 -5.09 -1.62
N ILE A 93 11.11 -6.32 -1.63
CA ILE A 93 11.20 -7.21 -2.80
C ILE A 93 10.47 -6.58 -3.98
N LEU A 94 9.25 -6.06 -3.77
CA LEU A 94 8.45 -5.42 -4.82
C LEU A 94 9.13 -4.15 -5.36
N ARG A 95 9.77 -3.33 -4.51
CA ARG A 95 10.53 -2.13 -4.93
C ARG A 95 11.75 -2.50 -5.77
N SER A 96 12.46 -3.53 -5.33
CA SER A 96 13.61 -4.07 -6.06
C SER A 96 13.20 -4.61 -7.44
N SER A 97 12.01 -5.19 -7.52
CA SER A 97 11.43 -5.75 -8.75
C SER A 97 11.00 -4.66 -9.73
N ALA A 98 10.39 -3.57 -9.25
CA ALA A 98 9.94 -2.45 -10.07
C ALA A 98 11.11 -1.67 -10.71
N TYR A 99 12.27 -1.66 -10.05
CA TYR A 99 13.47 -0.94 -10.51
C TYR A 99 14.21 -1.62 -11.68
N ASP A 100 14.10 -2.95 -11.80
CA ASP A 100 14.73 -3.73 -12.88
C ASP A 100 13.74 -4.75 -13.47
N PRO A 101 12.81 -4.30 -14.33
CA PRO A 101 11.76 -5.16 -14.88
C PRO A 101 12.31 -6.30 -15.74
N GLY A 102 13.49 -6.13 -16.35
CA GLY A 102 14.13 -7.14 -17.19
C GLY A 102 14.61 -8.35 -16.39
N ARG A 103 15.01 -8.14 -15.13
CA ARG A 103 15.48 -9.20 -14.22
C ARG A 103 14.38 -9.82 -13.36
N TYR A 104 13.29 -9.09 -13.11
CA TYR A 104 12.18 -9.50 -12.22
C TYR A 104 10.82 -9.54 -12.94
N GLY A 105 10.83 -9.75 -14.26
CA GLY A 105 9.65 -9.73 -15.14
C GLY A 105 8.39 -10.44 -14.61
N PRO A 106 8.48 -11.66 -14.02
CA PRO A 106 7.31 -12.35 -13.49
C PRO A 106 6.63 -11.62 -12.31
N VAL A 107 7.39 -10.89 -11.48
CA VAL A 107 6.84 -10.14 -10.34
C VAL A 107 6.10 -8.90 -10.82
N GLY A 108 6.70 -8.15 -11.76
CA GLY A 108 6.04 -6.99 -12.39
C GLY A 108 4.78 -7.39 -13.17
N GLN A 109 4.82 -8.49 -13.93
CA GLN A 109 3.66 -9.00 -14.66
C GLN A 109 2.55 -9.47 -13.71
N ARG A 110 2.90 -10.13 -12.60
CA ARG A 110 1.94 -10.51 -11.55
C ARG A 110 1.37 -9.31 -10.80
N GLN A 111 2.10 -8.20 -10.68
CA GLN A 111 1.56 -6.94 -10.15
C GLN A 111 0.57 -6.29 -11.13
N GLY A 112 0.92 -6.24 -12.43
CA GLY A 112 0.05 -5.70 -13.48
C GLY A 112 -1.22 -6.53 -13.72
N ASN A 113 -1.19 -7.84 -13.46
CA ASN A 113 -2.35 -8.72 -13.59
C ASN A 113 -3.32 -8.66 -12.39
N ARG A 114 -3.07 -7.84 -11.37
CA ARG A 114 -3.91 -7.84 -10.16
C ARG A 114 -5.26 -7.13 -10.33
N ALA A 115 -5.51 -6.42 -11.44
CA ALA A 115 -6.86 -5.97 -11.79
C ALA A 115 -7.85 -7.15 -11.88
N VAL A 116 -7.34 -8.34 -12.22
CA VAL A 116 -8.06 -9.61 -12.18
C VAL A 116 -8.65 -9.88 -10.79
N LYS A 117 -7.99 -9.49 -9.69
CA LYS A 117 -8.55 -9.71 -8.34
C LYS A 117 -9.83 -8.90 -8.09
N TRP A 118 -9.85 -7.64 -8.52
CA TRP A 118 -11.05 -6.81 -8.46
C TRP A 118 -12.14 -7.36 -9.35
N LYS A 119 -11.79 -7.70 -10.59
CA LYS A 119 -12.71 -8.30 -11.55
C LYS A 119 -13.33 -9.60 -11.03
N ASP A 120 -12.50 -10.53 -10.56
CA ASP A 120 -12.91 -11.83 -10.05
C ASP A 120 -13.79 -11.67 -8.81
N TRP A 121 -13.43 -10.78 -7.87
CA TRP A 121 -14.18 -10.54 -6.65
C TRP A 121 -15.54 -9.87 -6.91
N LEU A 122 -15.58 -8.85 -7.77
CA LEU A 122 -16.85 -8.22 -8.21
C LEU A 122 -17.71 -9.21 -9.01
N GLY A 123 -17.08 -10.08 -9.81
CA GLY A 123 -17.76 -11.11 -10.60
C GLY A 123 -18.43 -12.20 -9.76
N GLN A 124 -18.19 -12.24 -8.44
CA GLN A 124 -18.90 -13.15 -7.54
C GLN A 124 -20.32 -12.66 -7.19
N ILE A 125 -20.67 -11.42 -7.52
CA ILE A 125 -21.98 -10.82 -7.27
C ILE A 125 -22.97 -11.33 -8.33
N PRO A 126 -24.07 -12.01 -7.94
CA PRO A 126 -25.06 -12.49 -8.90
C PRO A 126 -25.66 -11.36 -9.74
N GLY A 127 -25.75 -11.54 -11.06
CA GLY A 127 -26.38 -10.59 -11.98
C GLY A 127 -25.51 -9.37 -12.36
N VAL A 128 -24.33 -9.21 -11.75
CA VAL A 128 -23.40 -8.13 -12.10
C VAL A 128 -22.49 -8.56 -13.24
N LEU A 129 -22.39 -7.69 -14.26
CA LEU A 129 -21.48 -7.84 -15.38
C LEU A 129 -20.16 -7.15 -15.06
N VAL A 130 -19.03 -7.83 -15.26
CA VAL A 130 -17.70 -7.28 -14.94
C VAL A 130 -16.71 -7.46 -16.08
N ALA A 131 -15.98 -6.40 -16.39
CA ALA A 131 -14.96 -6.37 -17.43
C ALA A 131 -13.78 -5.52 -16.98
N ASP A 132 -12.63 -5.74 -17.60
CA ASP A 132 -11.41 -4.99 -17.38
C ASP A 132 -10.88 -4.41 -18.69
N ARG A 133 -10.18 -3.28 -18.60
CA ARG A 133 -9.50 -2.62 -19.73
C ARG A 133 -10.45 -2.26 -20.88
N ILE A 134 -11.57 -1.60 -20.55
CA ILE A 134 -12.48 -1.10 -21.58
C ILE A 134 -11.95 0.23 -22.13
N ARG A 135 -11.66 0.28 -23.43
CA ARG A 135 -11.06 1.48 -24.04
C ARG A 135 -12.09 2.58 -24.27
N ALA A 136 -11.75 3.80 -23.88
CA ALA A 136 -12.48 5.01 -24.23
C ALA A 136 -11.79 5.72 -25.39
N ARG A 137 -12.59 6.14 -26.38
CA ARG A 137 -12.11 6.84 -27.58
C ARG A 137 -12.78 8.19 -27.73
N ARG A 138 -12.00 9.18 -28.13
CA ARG A 138 -12.51 10.49 -28.51
C ARG A 138 -13.13 10.43 -29.91
N GLN A 139 -13.92 11.45 -30.26
CA GLN A 139 -14.57 11.56 -31.56
C GLN A 139 -13.58 11.56 -32.74
N ASP A 140 -12.37 12.07 -32.52
CA ASP A 140 -11.24 12.07 -33.47
C ASP A 140 -10.53 10.70 -33.59
N ARG A 141 -11.09 9.65 -32.96
CA ARG A 141 -10.54 8.29 -32.83
C ARG A 141 -9.26 8.18 -32.02
N GLN A 142 -8.78 9.25 -31.38
CA GLN A 142 -7.68 9.17 -30.43
C GLN A 142 -8.14 8.49 -29.12
N THR A 143 -7.18 7.94 -28.37
CA THR A 143 -7.46 7.29 -27.09
C THR A 143 -7.71 8.34 -26.01
N ALA A 144 -8.86 8.29 -25.35
CA ALA A 144 -9.17 9.15 -24.19
C ALA A 144 -8.56 8.59 -22.90
N GLY A 145 -8.47 7.26 -22.82
CA GLY A 145 -7.99 6.48 -21.69
C GLY A 145 -8.63 5.08 -21.72
N ASP A 146 -8.37 4.31 -20.67
CA ASP A 146 -8.98 3.00 -20.46
C ASP A 146 -9.73 3.02 -19.11
N LEU A 147 -10.82 2.26 -19.03
CA LEU A 147 -11.48 1.93 -17.77
C LEU A 147 -10.88 0.62 -17.25
N ASP A 148 -10.10 0.69 -16.17
CA ASP A 148 -9.32 -0.46 -15.69
C ASP A 148 -10.20 -1.63 -15.25
N VAL A 149 -11.20 -1.39 -14.38
CA VAL A 149 -12.22 -2.37 -13.99
C VAL A 149 -13.58 -1.71 -13.99
N VAL A 150 -14.56 -2.34 -14.64
CA VAL A 150 -15.94 -1.87 -14.76
C VAL A 150 -16.87 -2.97 -14.30
N ALA A 151 -17.77 -2.64 -13.38
CA ALA A 151 -18.87 -3.50 -12.95
C ALA A 151 -20.21 -2.81 -13.18
N VAL A 152 -21.20 -3.54 -13.69
CA VAL A 152 -22.55 -3.04 -13.97
C VAL A 152 -23.57 -4.01 -13.40
N ASP A 153 -24.52 -3.49 -12.64
CA ASP A 153 -25.78 -4.16 -12.33
C ASP A 153 -26.84 -3.67 -13.32
N PRO A 154 -27.22 -4.47 -14.34
CA PRO A 154 -28.18 -4.04 -15.35
C PRO A 154 -29.59 -3.86 -14.78
N SER A 155 -29.93 -4.60 -13.72
CA SER A 155 -31.27 -4.57 -13.12
C SER A 155 -31.51 -3.26 -12.36
N GLN A 156 -30.47 -2.76 -11.69
CA GLN A 156 -30.51 -1.52 -10.93
C GLN A 156 -30.02 -0.30 -11.73
N ARG A 157 -29.48 -0.51 -12.93
CA ARG A 157 -28.79 0.51 -13.75
C ARG A 157 -27.69 1.24 -12.97
N ARG A 158 -26.95 0.49 -12.15
CA ARG A 158 -25.83 1.00 -11.34
C ARG A 158 -24.52 0.49 -11.90
N GLY A 159 -23.52 1.35 -11.92
CA GLY A 159 -22.19 1.01 -12.43
C GLY A 159 -21.10 1.50 -11.50
N LEU A 160 -19.98 0.79 -11.50
CA LEU A 160 -18.76 1.13 -10.78
C LEU A 160 -17.59 1.10 -11.77
N CYS A 161 -16.87 2.21 -11.87
CA CYS A 161 -15.61 2.33 -12.58
C CYS A 161 -14.47 2.47 -11.57
N LEU A 162 -13.55 1.52 -11.56
CA LEU A 162 -12.36 1.53 -10.72
C LEU A 162 -11.12 1.77 -11.58
N GLU A 163 -10.40 2.86 -11.31
CA GLU A 163 -9.02 3.07 -11.75
C GLU A 163 -8.08 2.40 -10.77
N ILE A 164 -7.27 1.45 -11.23
CA ILE A 164 -6.46 0.65 -10.32
C ILE A 164 -5.02 1.15 -10.33
N LYS A 165 -4.58 1.69 -9.19
CA LYS A 165 -3.16 1.99 -8.96
C LYS A 165 -2.51 0.89 -8.12
N TRP A 166 -1.25 0.61 -8.40
CA TRP A 166 -0.47 -0.41 -7.71
C TRP A 166 0.74 0.21 -6.98
N PRO A 167 0.52 1.11 -6.01
CA PRO A 167 1.59 1.51 -5.11
C PRO A 167 2.17 0.30 -4.41
N ILE A 168 3.48 0.35 -4.20
CA ILE A 168 4.12 -0.54 -3.25
C ILE A 168 3.87 0.05 -1.88
N ASP A 169 3.36 -0.76 -0.96
CA ASP A 169 2.89 -0.32 0.35
C ASP A 169 3.92 0.56 1.06
N ALA A 170 3.44 1.62 1.71
CA ALA A 170 4.27 2.48 2.52
C ALA A 170 4.72 1.73 3.78
N ILE A 171 6.02 1.82 4.08
CA ILE A 171 6.63 1.26 5.29
C ILE A 171 6.95 2.36 6.31
N SER A 172 6.74 3.62 5.95
CA SER A 172 6.91 4.78 6.83
C SER A 172 5.92 5.89 6.49
N LEU A 173 5.65 6.78 7.45
CA LEU A 173 4.74 7.93 7.24
C LEU A 173 5.13 8.82 6.05
N PRO A 174 6.41 9.17 5.81
CA PRO A 174 6.76 9.96 4.62
C PRO A 174 6.45 9.27 3.28
N GLU A 175 6.44 7.94 3.25
CA GLU A 175 6.06 7.20 2.06
C GLU A 175 4.56 7.16 1.82
N VAL A 176 3.74 7.34 2.87
CA VAL A 176 2.29 7.47 2.74
C VAL A 176 1.93 8.63 1.83
N THR A 177 2.60 9.78 1.97
CA THR A 177 2.38 10.95 1.12
C THR A 177 2.55 10.64 -0.37
N LYS A 178 3.54 9.80 -0.74
CA LYS A 178 3.75 9.42 -2.14
C LYS A 178 2.57 8.63 -2.71
N ILE A 179 1.97 7.77 -1.88
CA ILE A 179 0.81 6.97 -2.27
C ILE A 179 -0.42 7.86 -2.40
N GLU A 180 -0.60 8.80 -1.47
CA GLU A 180 -1.67 9.80 -1.54
C GLU A 180 -1.55 10.67 -2.80
N ASP A 181 -0.34 11.10 -3.16
CA ASP A 181 -0.08 11.86 -4.40
C ASP A 181 -0.45 11.04 -5.65
N TRP A 182 -0.17 9.73 -5.65
CA TRP A 182 -0.55 8.83 -6.74
C TRP A 182 -2.07 8.66 -6.83
N VAL A 183 -2.75 8.51 -5.70
CA VAL A 183 -4.22 8.40 -5.64
C VAL A 183 -4.86 9.72 -6.11
N SER A 184 -4.34 10.86 -5.66
CA SER A 184 -4.83 12.19 -6.08
C SER A 184 -4.63 12.40 -7.59
N SER A 185 -3.45 12.07 -8.12
CA SER A 185 -3.17 12.14 -9.56
C SER A 185 -4.08 11.22 -10.38
N ALA A 186 -4.36 10.01 -9.87
CA ALA A 186 -5.30 9.08 -10.47
C ALA A 186 -6.73 9.64 -10.46
N ALA A 187 -7.15 10.27 -9.37
CA ALA A 187 -8.47 10.90 -9.27
C ALA A 187 -8.63 12.02 -10.32
N THR A 188 -7.58 12.79 -10.60
CA THR A 188 -7.57 13.76 -11.72
C THR A 188 -7.74 13.09 -13.08
N GLN A 189 -7.06 11.97 -13.33
CA GLN A 189 -7.19 11.22 -14.59
C GLN A 189 -8.61 10.67 -14.77
N VAL A 190 -9.15 10.06 -13.71
CA VAL A 190 -10.51 9.51 -13.67
C VAL A 190 -11.54 10.60 -13.88
N ASN A 191 -11.43 11.72 -13.14
CA ASN A 191 -12.38 12.80 -13.25
C ASN A 191 -12.38 13.44 -14.66
N ARG A 192 -11.21 13.56 -15.29
CA ARG A 192 -11.12 13.99 -16.69
C ARG A 192 -11.87 13.04 -17.62
N LEU A 193 -11.62 11.73 -17.51
CA LEU A 193 -12.28 10.74 -18.36
C LEU A 193 -13.80 10.69 -18.10
N ARG A 194 -14.22 10.73 -16.83
CA ARG A 194 -15.63 10.87 -16.43
C ARG A 194 -16.29 12.06 -17.12
N THR A 195 -15.62 13.22 -17.09
CA THR A 195 -16.14 14.45 -17.71
C THR A 195 -16.26 14.30 -19.22
N GLU A 196 -15.21 13.77 -19.89
CA GLU A 196 -15.22 13.54 -21.34
C GLU A 196 -16.31 12.55 -21.78
N LEU A 197 -16.56 11.49 -20.99
CA LEU A 197 -17.61 10.49 -21.27
C LEU A 197 -19.01 11.06 -21.01
N THR A 198 -19.18 11.83 -19.94
CA THR A 198 -20.47 12.44 -19.59
C THR A 198 -20.86 13.53 -20.59
N SER A 199 -19.89 14.29 -21.12
CA SER A 199 -20.14 15.31 -22.14
C SER A 199 -20.30 14.76 -23.55
N GLY A 200 -20.03 13.46 -23.77
CA GLY A 200 -20.03 12.84 -25.11
C GLY A 200 -18.81 13.19 -25.97
N SER A 201 -17.78 13.82 -25.39
CA SER A 201 -16.51 14.12 -26.06
C SER A 201 -15.66 12.85 -26.26
N ALA A 202 -15.87 11.86 -25.39
CA ALA A 202 -15.38 10.50 -25.53
C ALA A 202 -16.56 9.50 -25.49
N VAL A 203 -16.35 8.34 -26.07
CA VAL A 203 -17.28 7.21 -26.08
C VAL A 203 -16.56 5.94 -25.66
N VAL A 204 -17.30 5.05 -25.01
CA VAL A 204 -16.87 3.71 -24.66
C VAL A 204 -17.77 2.71 -25.38
N GLU A 205 -17.15 1.76 -26.07
CA GLU A 205 -17.87 0.61 -26.62
C GLU A 205 -18.01 -0.45 -25.52
N MET A 206 -19.18 -0.52 -24.92
CA MET A 206 -19.48 -1.52 -23.89
C MET A 206 -19.48 -2.93 -24.50
N PRO A 207 -19.10 -3.97 -23.75
CA PRO A 207 -19.11 -5.34 -24.26
C PRO A 207 -20.50 -5.74 -24.76
N LYS A 208 -20.54 -6.63 -25.75
CA LYS A 208 -21.80 -7.07 -26.38
C LYS A 208 -22.79 -7.59 -25.33
N GLY A 209 -24.01 -7.07 -25.35
CA GLY A 209 -25.10 -7.46 -24.45
C GLY A 209 -25.14 -6.68 -23.13
N TRP A 210 -24.22 -5.74 -22.91
CA TRP A 210 -24.27 -4.82 -21.78
C TRP A 210 -25.17 -3.61 -22.10
N PRO A 211 -25.76 -2.96 -21.08
CA PRO A 211 -26.40 -1.66 -21.25
C PRO A 211 -25.42 -0.62 -21.82
N ALA A 212 -25.94 0.38 -22.53
CA ALA A 212 -25.11 1.45 -23.06
C ALA A 212 -24.58 2.33 -21.91
N PHE A 213 -23.38 2.91 -22.09
CA PHE A 213 -22.75 3.72 -21.04
C PHE A 213 -23.66 4.83 -20.46
N PRO A 214 -24.42 5.60 -21.27
CA PRO A 214 -25.31 6.64 -20.75
C PRO A 214 -26.55 6.13 -19.99
N GLU A 215 -26.86 4.83 -20.07
CA GLU A 215 -28.04 4.23 -19.40
C GLU A 215 -27.76 3.87 -17.94
N ILE A 216 -26.52 4.02 -17.49
CA ILE A 216 -26.03 3.59 -16.19
C ILE A 216 -25.65 4.80 -15.33
N THR A 217 -26.03 4.76 -14.05
CA THR A 217 -25.55 5.69 -13.04
C THR A 217 -24.20 5.20 -12.50
N TRP A 218 -23.13 5.92 -12.84
CA TRP A 218 -21.76 5.52 -12.54
C TRP A 218 -21.22 6.11 -11.24
N THR A 219 -20.66 5.24 -10.41
CA THR A 219 -19.77 5.60 -9.30
C THR A 219 -18.32 5.42 -9.74
N TRP A 220 -17.45 6.38 -9.41
CA TRP A 220 -16.06 6.41 -9.84
C TRP A 220 -15.13 6.32 -8.65
N ALA A 221 -14.11 5.47 -8.73
CA ALA A 221 -13.12 5.39 -7.67
C ALA A 221 -11.72 5.07 -8.16
N VAL A 222 -10.75 5.47 -7.36
CA VAL A 222 -9.38 4.98 -7.42
C VAL A 222 -9.21 3.88 -6.39
N ALA A 223 -8.75 2.71 -6.84
CA ALA A 223 -8.50 1.58 -5.96
C ALA A 223 -7.02 1.26 -5.89
N THR A 224 -6.52 1.08 -4.67
CA THR A 224 -5.19 0.53 -4.41
C THR A 224 -5.28 -0.95 -3.97
N PRO A 225 -4.16 -1.66 -3.82
CA PRO A 225 -4.18 -3.07 -3.43
C PRO A 225 -4.44 -3.25 -1.95
N GLN A 226 -3.80 -2.44 -1.11
CA GLN A 226 -3.81 -2.63 0.34
C GLN A 226 -4.00 -1.34 1.13
N GLN A 227 -3.38 -0.25 0.69
CA GLN A 227 -3.36 0.98 1.46
C GLN A 227 -4.57 1.86 1.13
N LEU A 228 -5.49 1.94 2.08
CA LEU A 228 -6.63 2.84 2.01
C LEU A 228 -6.15 4.29 2.10
N CYS A 229 -6.57 5.12 1.15
CA CYS A 229 -6.33 6.56 1.17
C CYS A 229 -7.57 7.25 1.71
N LEU A 230 -7.47 7.88 2.88
CA LEU A 230 -8.57 8.56 3.55
C LEU A 230 -8.48 10.09 3.46
N ARG A 231 -7.42 10.62 2.84
CA ARG A 231 -7.33 12.06 2.59
C ARG A 231 -8.39 12.48 1.57
N PRO A 232 -8.97 13.68 1.72
CA PRO A 232 -9.87 14.25 0.73
C PRO A 232 -9.23 14.26 -0.66
N LEU A 233 -9.98 13.83 -1.65
CA LEU A 233 -9.59 13.90 -3.05
C LEU A 233 -9.94 15.28 -3.62
N PRO A 234 -9.29 15.71 -4.72
CA PRO A 234 -9.60 16.98 -5.36
C PRO A 234 -10.98 17.07 -6.01
N PHE A 235 -11.75 15.97 -6.05
CA PHE A 235 -13.08 15.89 -6.67
C PHE A 235 -14.00 15.05 -5.79
N ASP A 236 -15.15 15.60 -5.40
CA ASP A 236 -16.11 14.95 -4.49
C ASP A 236 -16.82 13.74 -5.13
N GLU A 237 -16.86 13.69 -6.47
CA GLU A 237 -17.52 12.61 -7.21
C GLU A 237 -16.61 11.41 -7.50
N VAL A 238 -15.35 11.46 -7.04
CA VAL A 238 -14.39 10.37 -7.15
C VAL A 238 -14.00 9.93 -5.75
N TYR A 239 -14.13 8.63 -5.49
CA TYR A 239 -13.79 8.04 -4.20
C TYR A 239 -12.41 7.35 -4.23
N ALA A 240 -11.86 7.05 -3.07
CA ALA A 240 -10.65 6.25 -2.93
C ALA A 240 -10.94 5.01 -2.08
N THR A 241 -10.35 3.87 -2.46
CA THR A 241 -10.45 2.65 -1.65
C THR A 241 -9.21 1.76 -1.80
N SER A 242 -9.19 0.65 -1.08
CA SER A 242 -8.23 -0.43 -1.29
C SER A 242 -8.91 -1.80 -1.34
N PHE A 243 -8.35 -2.72 -2.12
CA PHE A 243 -8.90 -4.07 -2.23
C PHE A 243 -8.88 -4.80 -0.88
N ARG A 244 -7.80 -4.66 -0.10
CA ARG A 244 -7.71 -5.24 1.26
C ARG A 244 -8.86 -4.77 2.15
N TYR A 245 -9.17 -3.48 2.12
CA TYR A 245 -10.29 -2.92 2.87
C TYR A 245 -11.62 -3.51 2.41
N MET A 246 -11.93 -3.41 1.11
CA MET A 246 -13.20 -3.94 0.59
C MET A 246 -13.36 -5.45 0.81
N ALA A 247 -12.31 -6.24 0.61
CA ALA A 247 -12.34 -7.68 0.84
C ALA A 247 -12.51 -8.05 2.32
N SER A 248 -12.16 -7.16 3.26
CA SER A 248 -12.33 -7.42 4.70
C SER A 248 -13.79 -7.44 5.14
N HIS A 249 -14.70 -6.81 4.37
CA HIS A 249 -16.15 -6.91 4.58
C HIS A 249 -16.74 -8.25 4.12
N GLY A 250 -15.94 -9.08 3.45
CA GLY A 250 -16.32 -10.40 2.95
C GLY A 250 -16.71 -10.39 1.47
N LYS A 251 -17.62 -11.30 1.11
CA LYS A 251 -18.14 -11.41 -0.25
C LYS A 251 -19.32 -10.44 -0.43
N PRO A 252 -19.31 -9.55 -1.44
CA PRO A 252 -20.42 -8.63 -1.69
C PRO A 252 -21.67 -9.37 -2.17
N ARG A 253 -22.84 -8.93 -1.72
CA ARG A 253 -24.14 -9.50 -2.12
C ARG A 253 -24.73 -8.76 -3.32
N SER A 254 -24.45 -7.47 -3.42
CA SER A 254 -24.89 -6.58 -4.49
C SER A 254 -23.81 -5.57 -4.85
N LEU A 255 -23.93 -4.94 -6.03
CA LEU A 255 -23.06 -3.83 -6.40
C LEU A 255 -23.31 -2.59 -5.51
N ASN A 256 -24.54 -2.42 -5.00
CA ASN A 256 -24.87 -1.35 -4.07
C ASN A 256 -24.11 -1.49 -2.74
N ASP A 257 -23.96 -2.69 -2.18
CA ASP A 257 -23.17 -2.88 -0.94
C ASP A 257 -21.73 -2.34 -1.12
N VAL A 258 -21.13 -2.58 -2.30
CA VAL A 258 -19.78 -2.09 -2.64
C VAL A 258 -19.77 -0.57 -2.78
N ILE A 259 -20.74 0.00 -3.50
CA ILE A 259 -20.86 1.45 -3.69
C ILE A 259 -21.12 2.14 -2.34
N ASP A 260 -22.02 1.64 -1.52
CA ASP A 260 -22.37 2.23 -0.23
C ASP A 260 -21.14 2.25 0.70
N THR A 261 -20.39 1.14 0.75
CA THR A 261 -19.13 1.04 1.52
C THR A 261 -18.05 1.99 0.99
N LEU A 262 -18.01 2.21 -0.33
CA LEU A 262 -17.11 3.18 -0.96
C LEU A 262 -17.46 4.62 -0.57
N THR A 263 -18.76 4.95 -0.56
CA THR A 263 -19.25 6.31 -0.25
C THR A 263 -19.36 6.60 1.24
N SER A 264 -19.42 5.57 2.08
CA SER A 264 -19.56 5.66 3.53
C SER A 264 -18.75 4.54 4.18
N PRO A 265 -17.41 4.67 4.17
CA PRO A 265 -16.54 3.63 4.68
C PRO A 265 -16.71 3.45 6.19
N ASP A 266 -16.86 2.20 6.61
CA ASP A 266 -16.78 1.79 8.00
C ASP A 266 -15.32 1.79 8.45
N LEU A 267 -14.94 2.74 9.29
CA LEU A 267 -13.57 2.96 9.74
C LEU A 267 -13.52 2.96 11.27
N PRO A 268 -12.41 2.49 11.87
CA PRO A 268 -12.23 2.61 13.30
C PRO A 268 -12.12 4.09 13.70
N VAL A 269 -12.68 4.42 14.85
CA VAL A 269 -12.75 5.78 15.39
C VAL A 269 -11.79 5.94 16.57
N ASP A 270 -10.96 7.00 16.53
CA ASP A 270 -10.04 7.33 17.63
C ASP A 270 -10.83 7.67 18.91
N GLY A 271 -10.36 7.16 20.05
CA GLY A 271 -11.03 7.24 21.34
C GLY A 271 -12.21 6.28 21.52
N VAL A 272 -12.60 5.54 20.49
CA VAL A 272 -13.67 4.52 20.55
C VAL A 272 -13.12 3.12 20.30
N ASP A 273 -12.46 2.94 19.15
CA ASP A 273 -11.98 1.65 18.65
C ASP A 273 -10.48 1.47 18.87
N PHE A 274 -9.74 2.59 18.84
CA PHE A 274 -8.32 2.64 19.12
C PHE A 274 -7.98 3.97 19.80
N LYS A 275 -6.77 4.03 20.36
CA LYS A 275 -6.15 5.28 20.80
C LYS A 275 -4.70 5.30 20.35
N ILE A 276 -4.18 6.48 20.10
CA ILE A 276 -2.73 6.66 19.94
C ILE A 276 -2.13 6.76 21.34
N GLU A 277 -1.28 5.79 21.68
CA GLU A 277 -0.52 5.76 22.93
C GLU A 277 0.94 6.05 22.65
N THR A 278 1.60 6.69 23.61
CA THR A 278 3.04 6.84 23.57
C THR A 278 3.67 5.70 24.37
N ILE A 279 4.39 4.82 23.67
CA ILE A 279 5.22 3.80 24.29
C ILE A 279 6.60 4.39 24.53
N ASP A 280 6.92 4.52 25.80
CA ASP A 280 8.26 4.86 26.25
C ASP A 280 9.03 3.59 26.56
N PHE A 281 10.20 3.42 25.95
CA PHE A 281 11.12 2.38 26.36
C PHE A 281 12.55 2.90 26.39
N LEU A 282 13.30 2.38 27.35
CA LEU A 282 14.71 2.74 27.51
C LEU A 282 15.57 1.84 26.65
N LEU A 283 16.46 2.46 25.90
CA LEU A 283 17.49 1.79 25.15
C LEU A 283 18.84 2.27 25.67
N GLY A 284 19.40 1.50 26.61
CA GLY A 284 20.54 1.94 27.41
C GLY A 284 20.20 3.16 28.28
N ARG A 285 20.84 4.30 28.01
CA ARG A 285 20.57 5.59 28.71
C ARG A 285 19.62 6.51 27.95
N GLN A 286 19.16 6.11 26.77
CA GLN A 286 18.30 6.93 25.93
C GLN A 286 16.85 6.51 26.07
N LYS A 287 15.95 7.50 26.16
CA LYS A 287 14.51 7.28 26.13
C LYS A 287 14.04 7.34 24.69
N VAL A 288 13.54 6.21 24.19
CA VAL A 288 12.85 6.14 22.91
C VAL A 288 11.37 6.32 23.18
N VAL A 289 10.76 7.22 22.41
CA VAL A 289 9.35 7.59 22.50
C VAL A 289 8.74 7.20 21.17
N LEU A 290 7.83 6.23 21.18
CA LEU A 290 7.17 5.72 19.98
C LEU A 290 5.66 5.93 20.12
N ASP A 291 5.05 6.63 19.16
CA ASP A 291 3.59 6.59 19.04
C ASP A 291 3.17 5.22 18.49
N ALA A 292 2.31 4.55 19.23
CA ALA A 292 1.76 3.25 18.92
C ALA A 292 0.23 3.30 18.93
N ILE A 293 -0.40 2.41 18.19
CA ILE A 293 -1.84 2.23 18.23
C ILE A 293 -2.15 1.27 19.39
N GLY A 294 -2.71 1.80 20.47
CA GLY A 294 -3.32 1.02 21.53
C GLY A 294 -4.71 0.56 21.07
N LEU A 295 -4.89 -0.74 20.88
CA LEU A 295 -6.20 -1.32 20.55
C LEU A 295 -7.05 -1.45 21.81
N ASP A 296 -8.32 -1.06 21.74
CA ASP A 296 -9.27 -1.38 22.82
C ASP A 296 -9.52 -2.90 22.84
N PRO A 297 -9.50 -3.57 24.01
CA PRO A 297 -9.76 -5.01 24.12
C PRO A 297 -11.12 -5.46 23.58
N LYS A 298 -12.10 -4.56 23.40
CA LYS A 298 -13.36 -4.91 22.71
C LYS A 298 -13.18 -5.24 21.23
N GLY A 299 -12.11 -4.72 20.60
CA GLY A 299 -11.77 -4.94 19.21
C GLY A 299 -12.74 -4.29 18.23
N TRP A 300 -12.21 -3.62 17.21
CA TRP A 300 -13.01 -3.17 16.07
C TRP A 300 -12.88 -4.17 14.92
N GLU A 301 -14.01 -4.56 14.34
CA GLU A 301 -14.07 -5.27 13.08
C GLU A 301 -14.94 -4.48 12.09
N PRO A 302 -14.56 -4.41 10.80
CA PRO A 302 -15.43 -3.83 9.78
C PRO A 302 -16.76 -4.61 9.72
N ARG A 303 -17.88 -3.88 9.57
CA ARG A 303 -19.20 -4.46 9.35
C ARG A 303 -19.18 -5.40 8.17
N ARG A 304 -19.48 -6.68 8.40
CA ARG A 304 -19.54 -7.69 7.34
C ARG A 304 -20.84 -7.53 6.56
N TRP A 305 -20.81 -7.78 5.25
CA TRP A 305 -22.06 -7.81 4.47
C TRP A 305 -22.95 -9.03 4.80
N ASN A 306 -22.42 -10.00 5.55
CA ASN A 306 -23.08 -11.26 5.90
C ASN A 306 -23.47 -11.40 7.40
N SER A 307 -23.43 -10.31 8.17
CA SER A 307 -23.95 -10.27 9.55
C SER A 307 -25.42 -9.90 9.59
#